data_AF-A0A4S4C6M4-F1
#
_entry.id   AF-A0A4S4C6M4-F1
#
_cell.length_a   1.000
_cell.length_b   1.000
_cell.length_c   1.000
_cell.angle_alpha   90.00
_cell.angle_beta   90.00
_cell.angle_gamma   90.00
#
_symmetry.space_group_name_H-M   'P 1'
#
loop_
_entity.id
_entity.type
_entity.pdbx_description
1 polymer ?
#
loop_
_entity_poly.entity_id
_entity_poly.type
_entity_poly.pdbx_seq_one_letter_code
_entity_poly.pdbx_strand_id
1 'polypeptide(L)'
;MLSEEERRRIEAEEVAALQARQAASERTRQDLAALAYRREVRAALSPRPAWWPVRWAVPFVPVIVIAVVLALRPVTPAPVLDDALGGITTAGLVSRCRVAVAATLPWPADELRFPALTDAAAGITATADGKRWDGQLGRPDGRLLDFTCTYSPADDHVGVDLLEAP
;
A
#
# COMPACT_ATOMS: atom_id res chain seq x y z
N MET A 1 81.44 -8.86 63.15
CA MET A 1 80.05 -8.74 63.59
C MET A 1 79.59 -7.36 63.22
N LEU A 2 78.45 -7.23 62.53
CA LEU A 2 77.90 -5.92 62.14
C LEU A 2 77.50 -5.15 63.40
N SER A 3 77.73 -3.83 63.40
CA SER A 3 77.22 -2.96 64.45
C SER A 3 75.69 -2.86 64.38
N GLU A 4 75.04 -2.58 65.51
CA GLU A 4 73.58 -2.50 65.59
C GLU A 4 73.00 -1.41 64.65
N GLU A 5 73.74 -0.32 64.43
CA GLU A 5 73.37 0.75 63.51
C GLU A 5 73.45 0.32 62.04
N GLU A 6 74.50 -0.41 61.65
CA GLU A 6 74.61 -0.97 60.29
C GLU A 6 73.47 -1.95 60.00
N ARG A 7 73.08 -2.76 60.99
CA ARG A 7 71.95 -3.68 60.86
C ARG A 7 70.63 -2.93 60.65
N ARG A 8 70.34 -1.89 61.44
CA ARG A 8 69.12 -1.07 61.27
C ARG A 8 69.07 -0.37 59.91
N ARG A 9 70.23 0.07 59.40
CA ARG A 9 70.33 0.69 58.09
C ARG A 9 70.04 -0.30 56.96
N ILE A 10 70.58 -1.51 57.03
CA ILE A 10 70.30 -2.58 56.05
C ILE A 10 68.82 -2.94 56.08
N GLU A 11 68.23 -3.12 57.27
CA GLU A 11 66.80 -3.43 57.42
C GLU A 11 65.92 -2.31 56.82
N ALA A 12 66.29 -1.03 56.99
CA ALA A 12 65.58 0.09 56.39
C ALA A 12 65.72 0.14 54.85
N GLU A 13 66.91 -0.14 54.32
CA GLU A 13 67.16 -0.19 52.87
C GLU A 13 66.41 -1.37 52.22
N GLU A 14 66.32 -2.53 52.88
CA GLU A 14 65.55 -3.68 52.42
C GLU A 14 64.04 -3.41 52.40
N VAL A 15 63.51 -2.77 53.46
CA VAL A 15 62.09 -2.38 53.52
C VAL A 15 61.76 -1.36 52.42
N ALA A 16 62.62 -0.36 52.21
CA ALA A 16 62.44 0.63 51.14
C ALA A 16 62.46 -0.03 49.75
N ALA A 17 63.36 -1.00 49.52
CA ALA A 17 63.42 -1.75 48.27
C ALA A 17 62.16 -2.60 48.02
N LEU A 18 61.60 -3.23 49.06
CA LEU A 18 60.36 -3.98 48.96
C LEU A 18 59.16 -3.07 48.66
N GLN A 19 59.07 -1.93 49.34
CA GLN A 19 58.01 -0.93 49.08
C GLN A 19 58.11 -0.38 47.65
N ALA A 20 59.31 -0.09 47.15
CA ALA A 20 59.51 0.36 45.78
C ALA A 20 59.04 -0.67 44.74
N ARG A 21 59.29 -1.97 44.98
CA ARG A 21 58.81 -3.06 44.12
C ARG A 21 57.29 -3.20 44.15
N GLN A 22 56.67 -3.07 45.33
CA GLN A 22 55.22 -3.10 45.46
C GLN A 22 54.57 -1.93 44.71
N ALA A 23 55.04 -0.69 44.93
CA ALA A 23 54.55 0.49 44.24
C ALA A 23 54.71 0.38 42.71
N ALA A 24 55.84 -0.17 42.23
CA ALA A 24 56.03 -0.42 40.80
C ALA A 24 55.01 -1.44 40.26
N SER A 25 54.73 -2.52 41.00
CA SER A 25 53.75 -3.53 40.58
C SER A 25 52.32 -2.98 40.54
N GLU A 26 51.96 -2.11 41.47
CA GLU A 26 50.66 -1.44 41.52
C GLU A 26 50.48 -0.49 40.34
N ARG A 27 51.50 0.31 40.01
CA ARG A 27 51.47 1.19 38.84
C ARG A 27 51.26 0.39 37.55
N THR A 28 51.99 -0.71 37.36
CA THR A 28 51.80 -1.57 36.19
C THR A 28 50.38 -2.13 36.11
N ARG A 29 49.79 -2.54 37.24
CA ARG A 29 48.39 -3.01 37.27
C ARG A 29 47.41 -1.89 36.90
N GLN A 30 47.62 -0.69 37.41
CA GLN A 30 46.80 0.48 37.10
C GLN A 30 46.89 0.85 35.61
N ASP A 31 48.09 0.83 35.03
CA ASP A 31 48.30 1.11 33.62
C ASP A 31 47.60 0.08 32.72
N LEU A 32 47.69 -1.20 33.07
CA LEU A 32 46.98 -2.27 32.34
C LEU A 32 45.45 -2.10 32.44
N ALA A 33 44.93 -1.77 33.62
CA ALA A 33 43.51 -1.51 33.81
C ALA A 33 43.03 -0.29 33.00
N ALA A 34 43.81 0.80 32.98
CA ALA A 34 43.50 1.99 32.20
C ALA A 34 43.51 1.72 30.69
N LEU A 35 44.45 0.90 30.20
CA LEU A 35 44.50 0.49 28.79
C LEU A 35 43.32 -0.41 28.42
N ALA A 36 42.94 -1.35 29.29
CA ALA A 36 41.77 -2.19 29.09
C ALA A 36 40.50 -1.34 28.98
N TYR A 37 40.29 -0.43 29.95
CA TYR A 37 39.15 0.50 29.94
C TYR A 37 39.09 1.34 28.65
N ARG A 38 40.22 1.90 28.20
CA ARG A 38 40.26 2.68 26.95
C ARG A 38 39.90 1.86 25.72
N ARG A 39 40.23 0.56 25.68
CA ARG A 39 39.86 -0.33 24.57
C ARG A 39 38.36 -0.59 24.54
N GLU A 40 37.75 -0.84 25.70
CA GLU A 40 36.31 -1.05 25.82
C GLU A 40 35.53 0.19 25.39
N VAL A 41 35.94 1.38 25.86
CA VAL A 41 35.32 2.65 25.49
C VAL A 41 35.41 2.90 23.98
N ARG A 42 36.58 2.66 23.36
CA ARG A 42 36.72 2.81 21.90
C ARG A 42 35.89 1.80 21.11
N ALA A 43 35.76 0.57 21.59
CA ALA A 43 34.91 -0.42 20.96
C ALA A 43 33.43 -0.01 21.03
N ALA A 44 32.98 0.50 22.18
CA ALA A 44 31.62 0.99 22.37
C ALA A 44 31.30 2.24 21.55
N LEU A 45 32.27 3.15 21.40
CA LEU A 45 32.14 4.39 20.62
C LEU A 45 32.46 4.22 19.13
N SER A 46 32.80 3.01 18.68
CA SER A 46 33.08 2.77 17.27
C SER A 46 31.85 3.15 16.43
N PRO A 47 32.02 3.99 15.38
CA PRO A 47 30.91 4.40 14.55
C PRO A 47 30.30 3.16 13.90
N ARG A 48 29.02 2.91 14.20
CA ARG A 48 28.28 1.83 13.55
C ARG A 48 28.20 2.13 12.05
N PRO A 49 28.21 1.10 11.19
CA PRO A 49 28.10 1.33 9.76
C PRO A 49 26.75 1.95 9.40
N ALA A 50 26.73 2.81 8.39
CA ALA A 50 25.56 3.62 8.00
C ALA A 50 24.31 2.78 7.63
N TRP A 51 24.47 1.49 7.31
CA TRP A 51 23.38 0.56 7.00
C TRP A 51 22.75 -0.10 8.23
N TRP A 52 23.33 0.07 9.42
CA TRP A 52 22.80 -0.49 10.67
C TRP A 52 21.36 -0.07 11.02
N PRO A 53 20.91 1.18 10.81
CA PRO A 53 19.50 1.53 10.99
C PRO A 53 18.60 0.95 9.88
N VAL A 54 19.11 0.84 8.65
CA VAL A 54 18.35 0.38 7.48
C VAL A 54 17.88 -1.07 7.62
N ARG A 55 18.66 -1.92 8.32
CA ARG A 55 18.27 -3.32 8.58
C ARG A 55 16.94 -3.48 9.32
N TRP A 56 16.54 -2.48 10.12
CA TRP A 56 15.26 -2.48 10.84
C TRP A 56 14.09 -2.03 9.96
N ALA A 57 14.36 -1.39 8.82
CA ALA A 57 13.35 -0.95 7.86
C ALA A 57 12.99 -2.05 6.84
N VAL A 58 13.87 -3.02 6.60
CA VAL A 58 13.66 -4.16 5.68
C VAL A 58 12.30 -4.89 5.89
N PRO A 59 11.87 -5.23 7.12
CA PRO A 59 10.59 -5.92 7.31
C PRO A 59 9.35 -5.06 6.96
N PHE A 60 9.50 -3.74 6.86
CA PHE A 60 8.39 -2.83 6.53
C PHE A 60 8.27 -2.53 5.03
N VAL A 61 9.28 -2.88 4.23
CA VAL A 61 9.25 -2.77 2.77
C VAL A 61 7.98 -3.39 2.15
N PRO A 62 7.56 -4.63 2.48
CA PRO A 62 6.35 -5.20 1.89
C PRO A 62 5.08 -4.41 2.22
N VAL A 63 4.97 -3.87 3.44
CA VAL A 63 3.81 -3.07 3.86
C VAL A 63 3.76 -1.76 3.07
N ILE A 64 4.90 -1.10 2.89
CA ILE A 64 5.01 0.14 2.11
C ILE A 64 4.64 -0.13 0.65
N VAL A 65 5.14 -1.22 0.06
CA VAL A 65 4.81 -1.60 -1.32
C VAL A 65 3.31 -1.85 -1.48
N ILE A 66 2.69 -2.58 -0.56
CA ILE A 66 1.24 -2.84 -0.59
C ILE A 66 0.45 -1.53 -0.49
N ALA A 67 0.82 -0.65 0.44
CA ALA A 67 0.16 0.65 0.62
C ALA A 67 0.26 1.52 -0.64
N VAL A 68 1.44 1.57 -1.27
CA VAL A 68 1.66 2.32 -2.52
C VAL A 68 0.84 1.72 -3.66
N VAL A 69 0.83 0.39 -3.81
CA VAL A 69 0.03 -0.29 -4.84
C VAL A 69 -1.45 -0.02 -4.65
N LEU A 70 -1.96 -0.06 -3.42
CA LEU A 70 -3.36 0.24 -3.12
C LEU A 70 -3.71 1.71 -3.37
N ALA A 71 -2.82 2.64 -3.01
CA ALA A 71 -3.03 4.08 -3.23
C ALA A 71 -3.01 4.46 -4.72
N LEU A 72 -2.23 3.75 -5.53
CA LEU A 72 -2.14 3.97 -6.97
C LEU A 72 -3.21 3.23 -7.78
N ARG A 73 -4.05 2.39 -7.14
CA ARG A 73 -5.16 1.75 -7.86
C ARG A 73 -6.24 2.78 -8.15
N PRO A 74 -6.64 2.94 -9.43
CA PRO A 74 -7.82 3.73 -9.74
C PRO A 74 -9.03 3.05 -9.07
N VAL A 75 -9.67 3.77 -8.15
CA VAL A 75 -10.98 3.37 -7.62
C VAL A 75 -11.97 3.61 -8.75
N THR A 76 -12.32 2.57 -9.50
CA THR A 76 -13.51 2.60 -10.35
C THR A 76 -14.71 2.70 -9.41
N PRO A 77 -15.49 3.81 -9.44
CA PRO A 77 -16.67 3.90 -8.62
C PRO A 77 -17.59 2.73 -8.95
N ALA A 78 -18.08 2.05 -7.93
CA ALA A 78 -19.08 0.99 -8.12
C ALA A 78 -20.27 1.59 -8.89
N PRO A 79 -20.81 0.90 -9.91
CA PRO A 79 -21.98 1.39 -10.62
C PRO A 79 -23.10 1.60 -9.60
N VAL A 80 -23.61 2.82 -9.51
CA VAL A 80 -24.75 3.14 -8.64
C VAL A 80 -25.98 2.54 -9.31
N LEU A 81 -26.33 1.33 -8.89
CA LEU A 81 -27.40 0.51 -9.48
C LEU A 81 -28.81 1.00 -9.13
N ASP A 82 -28.95 2.05 -8.31
CA ASP A 82 -30.25 2.53 -7.82
C ASP A 82 -30.27 4.05 -7.60
N ASP A 83 -29.75 4.83 -8.55
CA ASP A 83 -29.99 6.28 -8.58
C ASP A 83 -31.27 6.62 -9.34
N ALA A 84 -32.12 7.48 -8.76
CA ALA A 84 -33.31 8.03 -9.44
C ALA A 84 -33.00 9.35 -10.17
N LEU A 85 -31.72 9.69 -10.35
CA LEU A 85 -31.27 10.88 -11.08
C LEU A 85 -31.85 10.85 -12.51
N GLY A 86 -32.44 11.94 -13.01
CA GLY A 86 -33.10 11.91 -14.33
C GLY A 86 -34.46 11.19 -14.34
N GLY A 87 -35.09 10.97 -13.18
CA GLY A 87 -36.51 10.62 -13.04
C GLY A 87 -36.85 9.13 -13.09
N ILE A 88 -35.87 8.24 -13.30
CA ILE A 88 -36.06 6.78 -13.33
C ILE A 88 -34.86 6.08 -12.70
N THR A 89 -35.07 4.91 -12.06
CA THR A 89 -33.95 4.07 -11.60
C THR A 89 -33.20 3.48 -12.78
N THR A 90 -31.92 3.12 -12.64
CA THR A 90 -31.17 2.43 -13.71
C THR A 90 -31.82 1.09 -14.05
N ALA A 91 -32.27 0.33 -13.06
CA ALA A 91 -33.04 -0.90 -13.26
C ALA A 91 -34.34 -0.64 -14.05
N GLY A 92 -35.06 0.43 -13.72
CA GLY A 92 -36.27 0.85 -14.44
C GLY A 92 -36.00 1.23 -15.89
N LEU A 93 -34.93 2.01 -16.14
CA LEU A 93 -34.48 2.37 -17.48
C LEU A 93 -34.17 1.12 -18.31
N VAL A 94 -33.31 0.23 -17.79
CA VAL A 94 -32.91 -0.99 -18.50
C VAL A 94 -34.12 -1.87 -18.80
N SER A 95 -35.06 -2.01 -17.87
CA SER A 95 -36.29 -2.77 -18.11
C SER A 95 -37.13 -2.19 -19.25
N ARG A 96 -37.43 -0.88 -19.23
CA ARG A 96 -38.22 -0.24 -20.28
C ARG A 96 -37.51 -0.23 -21.63
N CYS A 97 -36.21 0.04 -21.63
CA CYS A 97 -35.38 0.01 -22.82
C CYS A 97 -35.32 -1.38 -23.46
N ARG A 98 -35.17 -2.46 -22.68
CA ARG A 98 -35.20 -3.82 -23.21
C ARG A 98 -36.50 -4.12 -23.96
N VAL A 99 -37.63 -3.71 -23.40
CA VAL A 99 -38.94 -3.88 -24.03
C VAL A 99 -39.05 -3.04 -25.31
N ALA A 100 -38.64 -1.78 -25.27
CA ALA A 100 -38.68 -0.89 -26.43
C ALA A 100 -37.76 -1.37 -27.56
N VAL A 101 -36.52 -1.76 -27.25
CA VAL A 101 -35.56 -2.29 -28.22
C VAL A 101 -36.07 -3.60 -28.82
N ALA A 102 -36.57 -4.53 -27.99
CA ALA A 102 -37.13 -5.78 -28.49
C ALA A 102 -38.35 -5.55 -29.41
N ALA A 103 -39.16 -4.52 -29.14
CA ALA A 103 -40.29 -4.16 -29.99
C ALA A 103 -39.88 -3.52 -31.33
N THR A 104 -38.70 -2.89 -31.41
CA THR A 104 -38.16 -2.32 -32.66
C THR A 104 -37.48 -3.35 -33.56
N LEU A 105 -37.09 -4.50 -33.01
CA LEU A 105 -36.32 -5.52 -33.73
C LEU A 105 -37.24 -6.62 -34.30
N PRO A 106 -36.85 -7.26 -35.42
CA PRO A 106 -37.63 -8.34 -36.02
C PRO A 106 -37.50 -9.68 -35.30
N TRP A 107 -36.61 -9.79 -34.32
CA TRP A 107 -36.34 -11.02 -33.56
C TRP A 107 -37.16 -11.06 -32.28
N PRO A 108 -37.58 -12.26 -31.83
CA PRO A 108 -38.30 -12.39 -30.58
C PRO A 108 -37.37 -12.08 -29.39
N ALA A 109 -37.94 -11.53 -28.32
CA ALA A 109 -37.19 -10.97 -27.20
C ALA A 109 -36.30 -11.99 -26.45
N ASP A 110 -36.66 -13.27 -26.50
CA ASP A 110 -35.94 -14.40 -25.90
C ASP A 110 -34.68 -14.80 -26.68
N GLU A 111 -34.61 -14.47 -27.97
CA GLU A 111 -33.41 -14.69 -28.78
C GLU A 111 -32.40 -13.53 -28.67
N LEU A 112 -32.83 -12.36 -28.19
CA LEU A 112 -31.99 -11.19 -27.96
C LEU A 112 -31.23 -11.31 -26.65
N ARG A 113 -29.90 -11.13 -26.69
CA ARG A 113 -29.04 -11.17 -25.50
C ARG A 113 -28.68 -9.77 -25.05
N PHE A 114 -29.41 -9.27 -24.07
CA PHE A 114 -29.08 -8.00 -23.40
C PHE A 114 -27.99 -8.19 -22.34
N PRO A 115 -27.13 -7.18 -22.13
CA PRO A 115 -26.09 -7.23 -21.09
C PRO A 115 -26.72 -7.27 -19.69
N ALA A 116 -25.99 -7.82 -18.72
CA ALA A 116 -26.42 -7.81 -17.32
C ALA A 116 -26.55 -6.37 -16.80
N LEU A 117 -27.35 -6.16 -15.75
CA LEU A 117 -27.61 -4.80 -15.22
C LEU A 117 -26.32 -4.09 -14.80
N THR A 118 -25.35 -4.82 -14.24
CA THR A 118 -24.04 -4.30 -13.85
C THR A 118 -23.24 -3.77 -15.03
N ASP A 119 -23.31 -4.47 -16.17
CA ASP A 119 -22.60 -4.09 -17.39
C ASP A 119 -23.33 -2.96 -18.10
N ALA A 120 -24.67 -3.00 -18.10
CA ALA A 120 -25.51 -1.93 -18.64
C ALA A 120 -25.27 -0.61 -17.90
N ALA A 121 -25.10 -0.63 -16.58
CA ALA A 121 -24.87 0.56 -15.77
C ALA A 121 -23.63 1.37 -16.19
N ALA A 122 -22.61 0.72 -16.76
CA ALA A 122 -21.42 1.40 -17.26
C ALA A 122 -21.68 2.28 -18.49
N GLY A 123 -22.74 1.98 -19.25
CA GLY A 123 -23.17 2.73 -20.44
C GLY A 123 -24.32 3.70 -20.18
N ILE A 124 -24.72 3.91 -18.93
CA ILE A 124 -25.83 4.81 -18.56
C ILE A 124 -25.27 6.18 -18.17
N THR A 125 -25.83 7.22 -18.78
CA THR A 125 -25.60 8.62 -18.42
C THR A 125 -26.92 9.26 -17.97
N ALA A 126 -26.87 10.06 -16.91
CA ALA A 126 -28.02 10.78 -16.39
C ALA A 126 -27.80 12.30 -16.52
N THR A 127 -28.82 13.01 -16.98
CA THR A 127 -28.85 14.47 -17.12
C THR A 127 -30.12 15.04 -16.47
N ALA A 128 -30.26 16.37 -16.45
CA ALA A 128 -31.49 17.01 -15.98
C ALA A 128 -32.71 16.65 -16.84
N ASP A 129 -32.48 16.38 -18.12
CA ASP A 129 -33.50 16.07 -19.12
C ASP A 129 -33.86 14.58 -19.18
N GLY A 130 -33.21 13.73 -18.38
CA GLY A 130 -33.53 12.32 -18.27
C GLY A 130 -32.33 11.39 -18.17
N LYS A 131 -32.48 10.15 -18.68
CA LYS A 131 -31.39 9.16 -18.73
C LYS A 131 -31.18 8.65 -20.14
N ARG A 132 -29.94 8.34 -20.47
CA ARG A 132 -29.54 7.71 -21.73
C ARG A 132 -28.73 6.47 -21.43
N TRP A 133 -29.04 5.38 -22.13
CA TRP A 133 -28.28 4.15 -22.10
C TRP A 133 -27.74 3.87 -23.49
N ASP A 134 -26.42 3.87 -23.61
CA ASP A 134 -25.71 3.39 -24.80
C ASP A 134 -25.18 2.00 -24.51
N GLY A 135 -25.52 1.03 -25.36
CA GLY A 135 -25.21 -0.36 -25.11
C GLY A 135 -25.13 -1.19 -26.37
N GLN A 136 -24.65 -2.42 -26.21
CA GLN A 136 -24.63 -3.43 -27.26
C GLN A 136 -25.50 -4.61 -26.84
N LEU A 137 -26.23 -5.19 -27.77
CA LEU A 137 -26.97 -6.43 -27.57
C LEU A 137 -26.51 -7.52 -28.55
N GLY A 138 -26.57 -8.76 -28.12
CA GLY A 138 -26.31 -9.92 -28.98
C GLY A 138 -27.53 -10.30 -29.79
N ARG A 139 -27.34 -10.42 -31.11
CA ARG A 139 -28.34 -10.90 -32.06
C ARG A 139 -28.29 -12.43 -32.19
N PRO A 140 -29.34 -13.07 -32.76
CA PRO A 140 -29.38 -14.52 -32.93
C PRO A 140 -28.34 -15.05 -33.92
N ASP A 141 -27.89 -14.19 -34.84
CA ASP A 141 -26.82 -14.47 -35.81
C ASP A 141 -25.40 -14.44 -35.18
N GLY A 142 -25.31 -14.18 -33.87
CA GLY A 142 -24.05 -14.10 -33.13
C GLY A 142 -23.32 -12.76 -33.27
N ARG A 143 -23.88 -11.79 -33.99
CA ARG A 143 -23.31 -10.44 -34.11
C ARG A 143 -23.82 -9.54 -32.99
N LEU A 144 -23.09 -8.46 -32.73
CA LEU A 144 -23.49 -7.42 -31.80
C LEU A 144 -24.20 -6.30 -32.56
N LEU A 145 -25.21 -5.72 -31.94
CA LEU A 145 -25.92 -4.54 -32.42
C LEU A 145 -25.80 -3.43 -31.39
N ASP A 146 -25.33 -2.27 -31.81
CA ASP A 146 -25.27 -1.08 -30.98
C ASP A 146 -26.64 -0.42 -30.94
N PHE A 147 -27.03 0.04 -29.77
CA PHE A 147 -28.25 0.80 -29.61
C PHE A 147 -28.06 1.90 -28.59
N THR A 148 -28.91 2.90 -28.76
CA THR A 148 -29.10 4.00 -27.84
C THR A 148 -30.54 3.96 -27.38
N CYS A 149 -30.76 4.04 -26.07
CA CYS A 149 -32.07 4.21 -25.50
C CYS A 149 -32.10 5.47 -24.63
N THR A 150 -33.08 6.34 -24.83
CA THR A 150 -33.25 7.58 -24.07
C THR A 150 -34.58 7.57 -23.33
N TYR A 151 -34.58 8.03 -22.09
CA TYR A 151 -35.77 8.23 -21.26
C TYR A 151 -35.93 9.71 -20.98
N SER A 152 -37.10 10.26 -21.27
CA SER A 152 -37.51 11.62 -20.93
C SER A 152 -38.54 11.60 -19.80
N PRO A 153 -38.26 12.19 -18.62
CA PRO A 153 -39.20 12.28 -17.52
C PRO A 153 -40.33 13.29 -17.78
N ALA A 154 -40.16 14.22 -18.74
CA ALA A 154 -41.18 15.21 -19.06
C ALA A 154 -42.44 14.56 -19.65
N ASP A 155 -42.25 13.54 -20.50
CA ASP A 155 -43.33 12.87 -21.24
C ASP A 155 -43.46 11.38 -20.85
N ASP A 156 -42.70 10.93 -19.84
CA ASP A 156 -42.53 9.52 -19.42
C ASP A 156 -42.26 8.57 -20.61
N HIS A 157 -41.51 9.05 -21.60
CA HIS A 157 -41.31 8.37 -22.88
C HIS A 157 -39.92 7.73 -23.00
N VAL A 158 -39.85 6.62 -23.74
CA VAL A 158 -38.61 5.93 -24.07
C VAL A 158 -38.40 5.92 -25.58
N GLY A 159 -37.35 6.59 -26.04
CA GLY A 159 -36.89 6.57 -27.44
C GLY A 159 -35.77 5.55 -27.64
N VAL A 160 -35.77 4.87 -28.78
CA VAL A 160 -34.75 3.89 -29.15
C VAL A 160 -34.20 4.22 -30.53
N ASP A 161 -32.88 4.34 -30.62
CA ASP A 161 -32.15 4.47 -31.86
C ASP A 161 -31.21 3.26 -32.02
N LEU A 162 -31.35 2.55 -33.13
CA LEU A 162 -30.50 1.41 -33.46
C LEU A 162 -29.35 1.88 -34.35
N LEU A 163 -28.12 1.60 -33.94
CA LEU A 163 -26.92 1.92 -34.71
C LEU A 163 -26.41 0.62 -35.32
N GLU A 164 -26.68 0.41 -36.61
CA GLU A 164 -26.06 -0.68 -37.34
C GLU A 164 -24.63 -0.28 -37.70
N ALA A 165 -23.64 -0.94 -37.09
CA ALA A 165 -22.25 -0.78 -37.50
C ALA A 165 -22.11 -1.25 -38.96
N PRO A 166 -21.44 -0.47 -39.84
CA PRO A 166 -21.32 -0.76 -41.27
C PRO A 166 -20.64 -2.10 -41.58
#